data_AF-A0A7Y4SMB9-F1
#
_entry.id   AF-A0A7Y4SMB9-F1
#
_cell.length_a   1.000
_cell.length_b   1.000
_cell.length_c   1.000
_cell.angle_alpha   90.00
_cell.angle_beta   90.00
_cell.angle_gamma   90.00
#
_symmetry.space_group_name_H-M   'P 1'
#
loop_
_entity.id
_entity.type
_entity.pdbx_description
1 polymer ?
#
loop_
_entity_poly.entity_id
_entity_poly.type
_entity_poly.pdbx_seq_one_letter_code
_entity_poly.pdbx_strand_id
1 'polypeptide(L)' 'MSEHRASDELSRLFHRLNNQLGIVLAHAEMLEEKAVDETHRQHAARVVSSVLDALGTSRDIRRLSDTVTP' A
#
# COMPACT_ATOMS: atom_id res chain seq x y z
N MET A 1 21.57 20.13 -7.78
CA MET A 1 20.55 19.78 -8.79
C MET A 1 20.18 18.28 -8.80
N SER A 2 21.07 17.34 -8.43
CA SER A 2 20.75 15.90 -8.44
C SER A 2 19.84 15.42 -7.29
N GLU A 3 19.90 16.04 -6.11
CA GLU A 3 19.09 15.62 -4.94
C GLU A 3 17.59 15.86 -5.11
N HIS A 4 17.20 16.98 -5.72
CA HIS A 4 15.79 17.26 -6.05
C HIS A 4 15.18 16.19 -6.97
N ARG A 5 15.96 15.65 -7.93
CA ARG A 5 15.50 14.58 -8.81
C ARG A 5 15.28 13.26 -8.08
N ALA A 6 16.13 12.93 -7.11
CA ALA A 6 16.00 11.71 -6.31
C ALA A 6 14.74 11.76 -5.41
N SER A 7 14.47 12.92 -4.80
CA SER A 7 13.24 13.14 -4.01
C SER A 7 11.97 13.06 -4.86
N ASP A 8 11.99 13.66 -6.06
CA ASP A 8 10.88 13.58 -7.02
C ASP A 8 10.61 12.14 -7.48
N GLU A 9 11.66 11.37 -7.76
CA GLU A 9 11.56 9.97 -8.16
C GLU A 9 11.00 9.09 -7.03
N LEU A 10 11.48 9.29 -5.81
CA LEU A 10 10.97 8.58 -4.63
C LEU A 10 9.48 8.90 -4.37
N SER A 11 9.08 10.16 -4.51
CA SER A 11 7.68 10.57 -4.39
C SER A 11 6.78 9.86 -5.42
N ARG A 12 7.25 9.72 -6.66
CA ARG A 12 6.53 8.98 -7.72
C ARG A 12 6.44 7.49 -7.40
N LEU A 13 7.50 6.89 -6.87
CA LEU A 13 7.50 5.49 -6.45
C LEU A 13 6.49 5.24 -5.33
N PHE A 14 6.44 6.10 -4.30
CA PHE A 14 5.44 5.99 -3.24
C PHE A 14 4.01 6.15 -3.76
N HIS A 15 3.77 7.11 -4.66
CA HIS A 15 2.46 7.26 -5.28
C HIS A 15 2.06 5.97 -6.04
N ARG A 16 2.96 5.41 -6.85
CA ARG A 16 2.71 4.17 -7.59
C ARG A 16 2.47 2.98 -6.67
N LEU A 17 3.29 2.83 -5.62
CA LEU A 17 3.14 1.75 -4.65
C LEU A 17 1.79 1.84 -3.92
N ASN A 18 1.43 3.02 -3.40
CA ASN A 18 0.17 3.23 -2.71
C ASN A 18 -1.04 2.99 -3.64
N ASN A 19 -0.94 3.37 -4.91
CA ASN A 19 -1.98 3.07 -5.89
C ASN A 19 -2.12 1.56 -6.13
N GLN A 20 -1.01 0.83 -6.28
CA GLN A 20 -1.04 -0.64 -6.44
C GLN A 20 -1.63 -1.33 -5.22
N LEU A 21 -1.25 -0.90 -4.01
CA LEU A 21 -1.84 -1.40 -2.77
C LEU A 21 -3.33 -1.10 -2.68
N GLY A 22 -3.77 0.10 -3.08
CA GLY A 22 -5.19 0.46 -3.13
C GLY A 22 -6.01 -0.44 -4.08
N ILE A 23 -5.46 -0.78 -5.25
CA ILE A 23 -6.10 -1.73 -6.19
C ILE A 23 -6.23 -3.12 -5.55
N VAL A 24 -5.17 -3.62 -4.91
CA VAL A 24 -5.21 -4.93 -4.24
C VAL A 24 -6.21 -4.93 -3.10
N LEU A 25 -6.28 -3.85 -2.32
CA LEU A 25 -7.25 -3.68 -1.24
C LEU A 25 -8.68 -3.79 -1.77
N ALA A 26 -9.03 -3.00 -2.79
CA ALA A 26 -10.38 -3.02 -3.37
C ALA A 26 -10.76 -4.41 -3.93
N HIS A 27 -9.80 -5.11 -4.54
CA HIS A 27 -10.04 -6.49 -4.99
C HIS A 27 -10.25 -7.45 -3.82
N ALA A 28 -9.48 -7.33 -2.74
CA ALA A 28 -9.61 -8.19 -1.57
C ALA A 28 -10.94 -7.94 -0.84
N GLU A 29 -11.33 -6.69 -0.66
CA GLU A 29 -12.63 -6.30 -0.09
C GLU A 29 -13.79 -6.86 -0.93
N MET A 30 -13.70 -6.73 -2.26
CA MET A 30 -14.72 -7.29 -3.17
C MET A 30 -14.79 -8.82 -3.08
N LEU A 31 -13.65 -9.51 -2.93
CA LEU A 31 -13.61 -10.96 -2.75
C LEU A 31 -14.19 -11.38 -1.40
N GLU A 32 -13.93 -10.62 -0.34
CA GLU A 32 -14.49 -10.86 0.98
C GLU A 32 -16.01 -10.70 0.97
N GLU A 33 -16.52 -9.62 0.37
CA GLU A 33 -17.94 -9.35 0.26
C GLU A 33 -18.69 -10.42 -0.56
N LYS A 34 -18.06 -10.94 -1.63
CA LYS A 34 -18.69 -11.87 -2.58
C LYS A 34 -18.41 -13.35 -2.28
N ALA A 35 -17.59 -13.66 -1.30
CA ALA A 35 -17.21 -15.05 -1.01
C ALA A 35 -18.39 -15.86 -0.43
N VAL A 36 -18.67 -16.98 -1.09
CA VAL A 36 -19.81 -17.85 -0.78
C VAL A 36 -19.55 -18.69 0.48
N ASP A 37 -18.32 -19.14 0.66
CA ASP A 37 -17.89 -19.90 1.84
C ASP A 37 -17.01 -19.08 2.79
N GLU A 38 -16.99 -19.55 4.04
CA GLU A 38 -16.28 -18.90 5.13
C GLU A 38 -14.75 -18.93 4.95
N THR A 39 -14.22 -19.99 4.35
CA THR A 39 -12.77 -20.12 4.12
C THR A 39 -12.27 -19.03 3.16
N HIS A 40 -12.97 -18.83 2.04
CA HIS A 40 -12.61 -17.77 1.09
C HIS A 40 -12.80 -16.37 1.69
N ARG A 41 -13.84 -16.15 2.50
CA ARG A 41 -13.99 -14.89 3.25
C ARG A 41 -12.81 -14.62 4.16
N GLN A 42 -12.40 -15.59 4.97
CA GLN A 42 -11.27 -15.45 5.88
C GLN A 42 -9.94 -15.19 5.16
N HIS A 43 -9.72 -15.85 4.02
CA HIS A 43 -8.55 -15.58 3.19
C HIS A 43 -8.56 -14.16 2.63
N ALA A 44 -9.70 -13.68 2.12
CA ALA A 44 -9.83 -12.33 1.62
C ALA A 44 -9.63 -11.29 2.74
N ALA A 45 -10.24 -11.49 3.91
CA ALA A 45 -10.07 -10.64 5.09
C ALA A 45 -8.60 -10.56 5.54
N ARG A 46 -7.86 -11.67 5.45
CA ARG A 46 -6.42 -11.68 5.74
C ARG A 46 -5.61 -10.86 4.73
N VAL A 47 -5.99 -10.90 3.44
CA VAL A 47 -5.36 -10.07 2.42
C VAL A 47 -5.65 -8.59 2.69
N VAL A 48 -6.90 -8.24 3.02
CA VAL A 48 -7.29 -6.87 3.42
C VAL A 48 -6.39 -6.38 4.56
N SER A 49 -6.30 -7.14 5.65
CA SER A 49 -5.46 -6.79 6.80
C SER A 49 -3.99 -6.59 6.40
N SER A 50 -3.44 -7.51 5.60
CA SER A 50 -2.04 -7.43 5.16
C SER A 50 -1.76 -6.21 4.29
N VAL A 51 -2.71 -5.80 3.44
CA VAL A 51 -2.57 -4.60 2.60
C VAL A 51 -2.65 -3.33 3.44
N LEU A 52 -3.51 -3.29 4.45
CA LEU A 52 -3.56 -2.16 5.40
C LEU A 52 -2.24 -2.00 6.17
N ASP A 53 -1.65 -3.10 6.62
CA ASP A 53 -0.33 -3.10 7.26
C ASP A 53 0.78 -2.62 6.31
N ALA A 54 0.73 -3.06 5.05
CA ALA A 54 1.68 -2.61 4.02
C ALA A 54 1.54 -1.11 3.70
N LEU A 55 0.31 -0.58 3.64
CA LEU A 55 0.06 0.86 3.50
C LEU A 55 0.60 1.63 4.70
N GLY A 56 0.43 1.12 5.92
CA GLY A 56 1.03 1.69 7.13
C GLY A 56 2.54 1.76 7.02
N THR A 57 3.17 0.64 6.66
CA THR A 57 4.62 0.55 6.44
C THR A 57 5.10 1.53 5.37
N SER A 58 4.38 1.64 4.24
CA SER A 58 4.73 2.58 3.17
C SER A 58 4.71 4.04 3.64
N ARG A 59 3.73 4.42 4.47
CA ARG A 59 3.66 5.77 5.07
C ARG A 59 4.82 6.03 6.02
N ASP A 60 5.21 5.04 6.82
CA ASP A 60 6.34 5.15 7.74
C ASP A 60 7.67 5.32 6.99
N ILE A 61 7.90 4.53 5.94
CA ILE A 61 9.09 4.69 5.08
C ILE A 61 9.10 6.10 4.48
N ARG A 62 7.98 6.57 3.91
CA ARG A 62 7.90 7.93 3.34
C ARG A 62 8.24 9.00 4.38
N ARG A 63 7.65 8.93 5.57
CA ARG A 63 7.92 9.87 6.67
C ARG A 63 9.41 9.93 7.01
N LEU A 64 10.07 8.77 7.10
CA LEU A 64 11.50 8.70 7.37
C LEU A 64 12.34 9.26 6.21
N SER A 65 11.98 8.95 4.97
CA SER A 65 12.67 9.48 3.79
C SER A 65 12.57 11.01 3.67
N ASP A 66 11.41 11.57 3.99
CA ASP A 66 11.17 13.02 4.01
C ASP A 66 11.92 13.70 5.17
N THR A 67 12.20 12.98 6.26
CA THR A 67 12.97 13.52 7.40
C THR A 67 14.49 13.47 7.15
N VAL A 68 14.96 12.51 6.34
CA VAL A 68 16.38 12.31 6.03
C VAL A 68 16.88 13.26 4.92
N THR A 69 15.97 13.86 4.15
CA THR A 69 16.28 14.81 3.08
C THR A 69 15.73 16.20 3.44
N PRO A 70 16.54 17.14 3.97
CA PRO A 70 16.07 18.48 4.32
C PRO A 70 15.78 19.38 3.11
#